data_AF-A0A2V9Y395-F1
#
_entry.id   AF-A0A2V9Y395-F1
#
_cell.length_a   1.000
_cell.length_b   1.000
_cell.length_c   1.000
_cell.angle_alpha   90.00
_cell.angle_beta   90.00
_cell.angle_gamma   90.00
#
_symmetry.space_group_name_H-M   'P 1'
#
loop_
_entity.id
_entity.type
_entity.pdbx_description
1 polymer ?
#
loop_
_entity_poly.entity_id
_entity_poly.type
_entity_poly.pdbx_seq_one_letter_code
_entity_poly.pdbx_strand_id
1 'polypeptide(L)'
;MSRIFLFLFLLLSVSAFGVDPEPYLKSSPMPFYPPLCRSARISGTVTLHFTVNDQGDTSDVEAVGGHQLLRDAAIQSVQNWKFAWAKPCECRVKREVVFVYSFGDWLDDDGPSSIVKWFGKAPVKRVEIQAGGTSFQP
;
A
#
# COMPACT_ATOMS: atom_id res chain seq x y z
N MET A 1 55.38 -6.63 -24.60
CA MET A 1 54.22 -7.56 -24.55
C MET A 1 53.63 -7.64 -23.12
N SER A 2 53.26 -6.52 -22.46
CA SER A 2 52.73 -6.58 -21.07
C SER A 2 51.96 -5.31 -20.63
N ARG A 3 51.06 -4.76 -21.45
CA ARG A 3 50.23 -3.59 -21.05
C ARG A 3 48.76 -3.62 -21.51
N ILE A 4 48.40 -4.48 -22.46
CA ILE A 4 47.04 -4.58 -23.02
C ILE A 4 46.13 -5.55 -22.25
N PHE A 5 46.71 -6.49 -21.49
CA PHE A 5 45.92 -7.46 -20.71
C PHE A 5 45.35 -6.91 -19.39
N LEU A 6 45.80 -5.74 -18.92
CA LEU A 6 45.35 -5.15 -17.65
C LEU A 6 44.06 -4.33 -17.76
N PHE A 7 43.63 -3.93 -18.96
CA PHE A 7 42.38 -3.18 -19.16
C PHE A 7 41.16 -4.08 -19.42
N LEU A 8 41.36 -5.35 -19.77
CA LEU A 8 40.29 -6.30 -20.10
C LEU A 8 39.65 -6.95 -18.86
N PHE A 9 40.19 -6.72 -17.66
CA PHE A 9 39.65 -7.23 -16.40
C PHE A 9 38.82 -6.20 -15.63
N LEU A 10 38.80 -4.93 -16.04
CA LEU A 10 38.18 -3.82 -15.29
C LEU A 10 36.70 -3.54 -15.66
N LEU A 11 36.10 -4.32 -16.56
CA LEU A 11 34.70 -4.14 -17.00
C LEU A 11 33.74 -5.21 -16.48
N LEU A 12 34.19 -6.14 -15.62
CA LEU A 12 33.44 -7.33 -15.24
C LEU A 12 32.84 -7.30 -13.83
N SER A 13 32.70 -6.12 -13.21
CA SER A 13 31.92 -5.96 -11.99
C SER A 13 30.64 -5.16 -12.25
N VAL A 14 29.79 -5.67 -13.15
CA VAL A 14 28.36 -5.32 -13.06
C VAL A 14 27.84 -6.10 -11.87
N SER A 15 27.90 -5.50 -10.69
CA SER A 15 27.22 -6.03 -9.52
C SER A 15 25.73 -6.10 -9.84
N ALA A 16 25.18 -7.32 -9.86
CA ALA A 16 23.74 -7.51 -9.92
C ALA A 16 23.14 -7.02 -8.61
N PHE A 17 22.67 -5.77 -8.59
CA PHE A 17 21.77 -5.30 -7.55
C PHE A 17 20.46 -6.09 -7.70
N GLY A 18 20.26 -7.09 -6.84
CA GLY A 18 18.99 -7.77 -6.73
C GLY A 18 17.93 -6.78 -6.27
N VAL A 19 16.87 -6.60 -7.07
CA VAL A 19 15.68 -5.85 -6.66
C VAL A 19 14.87 -6.75 -5.72
N ASP A 20 14.52 -6.24 -4.54
CA ASP A 20 13.69 -6.96 -3.58
C ASP A 20 12.35 -7.39 -4.22
N PRO A 21 11.84 -8.59 -3.93
CA PRO A 21 10.58 -9.03 -4.50
C PRO A 21 9.43 -8.14 -4.02
N GLU A 22 8.47 -7.84 -4.91
CA GLU A 22 7.32 -7.02 -4.56
C GLU A 22 6.32 -7.81 -3.69
N PRO A 23 5.95 -7.33 -2.48
CA PRO A 23 4.93 -7.98 -1.67
C PRO A 23 3.54 -7.64 -2.22
N TYR A 24 2.65 -8.62 -2.23
CA TYR A 24 1.24 -8.45 -2.60
C TYR A 24 0.33 -8.71 -1.39
N LEU A 25 -0.81 -8.01 -1.34
CA LEU A 25 -1.77 -8.17 -0.25
C LEU A 25 -2.37 -9.58 -0.32
N LYS A 26 -2.20 -10.35 0.76
CA LYS A 26 -2.73 -11.71 0.90
C LYS A 26 -4.12 -11.69 1.53
N SER A 27 -4.28 -10.89 2.59
CA SER A 27 -5.56 -10.76 3.30
C SER A 27 -5.61 -9.41 4.01
N SER A 28 -6.81 -8.82 4.05
CA SER A 28 -7.08 -7.59 4.78
C SER A 28 -8.50 -7.63 5.32
N PRO A 29 -8.72 -7.25 6.58
CA PRO A 29 -10.06 -6.92 7.04
C PRO A 29 -10.63 -5.75 6.25
N MET A 30 -11.97 -5.70 6.21
CA MET A 30 -12.70 -4.61 5.60
C MET A 30 -12.30 -3.27 6.24
N PRO A 31 -11.81 -2.28 5.47
CA PRO A 31 -11.57 -0.97 6.03
C PRO A 31 -12.88 -0.34 6.46
N PHE A 32 -12.89 0.35 7.60
CA PHE A 32 -14.12 0.90 8.18
C PHE A 32 -14.11 2.43 8.19
N TYR A 33 -15.31 3.01 8.02
CA TYR A 33 -15.55 4.42 8.22
C TYR A 33 -15.97 4.65 9.68
N PRO A 34 -15.24 5.44 10.49
CA PRO A 34 -15.60 5.69 11.88
C PRO A 34 -17.01 6.27 12.03
N PRO A 35 -17.85 5.74 12.93
CA PRO A 35 -19.21 6.23 13.14
C PRO A 35 -19.27 7.73 13.49
N LEU A 36 -18.32 8.22 14.30
CA LEU A 36 -18.21 9.63 14.66
C LEU A 36 -17.88 10.51 13.44
N CYS A 37 -16.97 10.07 12.57
CA CYS A 37 -16.69 10.80 11.33
C CYS A 37 -17.90 10.79 10.40
N ARG A 38 -18.63 9.67 10.33
CA ARG A 38 -19.85 9.56 9.53
C ARG A 38 -20.94 10.52 10.03
N SER A 39 -21.20 10.55 11.34
CA SER A 39 -22.23 11.42 11.92
C SER A 39 -21.86 12.90 11.83
N ALA A 40 -20.57 13.23 12.00
CA ALA A 40 -20.05 14.58 11.88
C ALA A 40 -19.75 15.02 10.43
N ARG A 41 -20.04 14.17 9.44
CA ARG A 41 -19.72 14.41 8.01
C ARG A 41 -18.25 14.74 7.72
N ILE A 42 -17.33 14.12 8.46
CA ILE A 42 -15.88 14.31 8.31
C ILE A 42 -15.34 13.38 7.23
N SER A 43 -15.03 13.93 6.05
CA SER A 43 -14.36 13.25 4.93
C SER A 43 -12.90 13.67 4.80
N GLY A 44 -12.14 12.97 3.97
CA GLY A 44 -10.79 13.38 3.61
C GLY A 44 -9.89 12.24 3.20
N THR A 45 -8.64 12.61 2.90
CA THR A 45 -7.58 11.68 2.52
C THR A 45 -6.59 11.49 3.65
N VAL A 46 -6.17 10.25 3.87
CA VAL A 46 -5.14 9.86 4.85
C VAL A 46 -4.07 9.08 4.11
N THR A 47 -2.83 9.56 4.14
CA THR A 47 -1.68 8.84 3.60
C THR A 47 -0.94 8.17 4.74
N LEU A 48 -0.69 6.88 4.62
CA LEU A 48 0.07 6.09 5.59
C LEU A 48 1.36 5.57 4.96
N HIS A 49 2.43 5.58 5.76
CA HIS A 49 3.64 4.82 5.53
C HIS A 49 3.66 3.63 6.47
N PHE A 50 4.09 2.47 5.98
CA PHE A 50 4.23 1.27 6.78
C PHE A 50 5.31 0.37 6.22
N THR A 51 5.73 -0.60 7.02
CA THR A 51 6.77 -1.55 6.66
C THR A 51 6.21 -2.95 6.63
N VAL A 52 6.47 -3.71 5.56
CA VAL A 52 6.16 -5.14 5.47
C VAL A 52 7.42 -5.94 5.77
N ASN A 53 7.34 -6.86 6.75
CA ASN A 53 8.44 -7.76 7.07
C ASN A 53 8.45 -9.01 6.16
N ASP A 54 9.54 -9.78 6.23
CA ASP A 54 9.75 -11.05 5.55
C ASP A 54 8.62 -12.09 5.77
N GLN A 55 7.96 -12.05 6.93
CA GLN A 55 6.80 -12.90 7.25
C GLN A 55 5.48 -12.42 6.62
N GLY A 56 5.44 -11.20 6.10
CA GLY A 56 4.26 -10.58 5.50
C GLY A 56 3.40 -9.81 6.51
N ASP A 57 3.89 -9.54 7.71
CA ASP A 57 3.25 -8.69 8.70
C ASP A 57 3.59 -7.22 8.49
N THR A 58 2.65 -6.35 8.84
CA THR A 58 2.83 -4.90 8.81
C THR A 58 3.36 -4.38 10.15
N SER A 59 4.29 -3.42 10.09
CA SER A 59 4.91 -2.75 11.23
C SER A 59 5.24 -1.29 10.88
N ASP A 60 5.66 -0.49 11.86
CA ASP A 60 6.06 0.91 11.67
C ASP A 60 5.01 1.75 10.90
N VAL A 61 3.73 1.59 11.28
CA VAL A 61 2.61 2.25 10.60
C VAL A 61 2.49 3.69 11.10
N GLU A 62 2.72 4.65 10.22
CA GLU A 62 2.73 6.08 10.50
C GLU A 62 1.83 6.83 9.52
N ALA A 63 1.07 7.81 10.03
CA ALA A 63 0.22 8.66 9.21
C ALA A 63 0.92 9.97 8.87
N VAL A 64 1.09 10.23 7.58
CA VAL A 64 1.72 11.46 7.05
C VAL A 64 0.80 12.67 7.21
N GLY A 65 -0.53 12.46 7.19
CA GLY A 65 -1.50 13.54 7.32
C GLY A 65 -2.95 13.05 7.36
N GLY A 66 -3.88 13.99 7.46
CA GLY A 66 -5.34 13.75 7.51
C GLY A 66 -5.95 13.95 8.89
N HIS A 67 -7.29 13.88 8.97
CA HIS A 67 -8.05 14.12 10.20
C HIS A 67 -7.78 13.03 11.24
N GLN A 68 -7.52 13.39 12.51
CA GLN A 68 -7.12 12.46 13.59
C GLN A 68 -7.93 11.16 13.61
N LEU A 69 -9.26 11.27 13.68
CA LEU A 69 -10.16 10.12 13.72
C LEU A 69 -10.09 9.22 12.47
N LEU A 70 -9.80 9.78 11.29
CA LEU A 70 -9.60 9.01 10.07
C LEU A 70 -8.22 8.34 10.05
N ARG A 71 -7.19 9.01 10.60
CA ARG A 71 -5.85 8.43 10.74
C ARG A 71 -5.89 7.18 11.60
N ASP A 72 -6.55 7.25 12.75
CA ASP A 72 -6.64 6.12 13.68
C ASP A 72 -7.33 4.91 13.03
N ALA A 73 -8.40 5.15 12.27
CA ALA A 73 -9.11 4.10 11.52
C ALA A 73 -8.27 3.48 10.40
N ALA A 74 -7.54 4.30 9.66
CA ALA A 74 -6.65 3.84 8.60
C ALA A 74 -5.48 3.01 9.19
N ILE A 75 -4.87 3.48 10.28
CA ILE A 75 -3.78 2.78 10.98
C ILE A 75 -4.25 1.40 11.45
N GLN A 76 -5.41 1.33 12.12
CA GLN A 76 -6.00 0.06 12.56
C GLN A 76 -6.26 -0.88 11.38
N SER A 77 -6.68 -0.35 10.24
CA SER A 77 -6.89 -1.17 9.04
C SER A 77 -5.57 -1.80 8.57
N VAL A 78 -4.51 -1.00 8.40
CA VAL A 78 -3.19 -1.47 7.91
C VAL A 78 -2.51 -2.41 8.90
N GLN A 79 -2.64 -2.19 10.20
CA GLN A 79 -2.08 -3.07 11.24
C GLN A 79 -2.60 -4.51 11.15
N ASN A 80 -3.78 -4.71 10.58
CA ASN A 80 -4.39 -6.04 10.43
C ASN A 80 -4.19 -6.63 9.03
N TRP A 81 -3.43 -5.97 8.15
CA TRP A 81 -3.13 -6.51 6.82
C TRP A 81 -2.08 -7.61 6.89
N LYS A 82 -2.22 -8.56 5.97
CA LYS A 82 -1.27 -9.65 5.74
C LYS A 82 -0.85 -9.63 4.29
N PHE A 83 0.46 -9.67 4.08
CA PHE A 83 1.10 -9.71 2.78
C PHE A 83 1.71 -11.09 2.52
N ALA A 84 2.03 -11.34 1.26
CA ALA A 84 2.84 -12.48 0.84
C ALA A 84 3.85 -12.04 -0.21
N TRP A 85 4.91 -12.81 -0.31
CA TRP A 85 6.02 -12.57 -1.23
C TRP A 85 5.98 -13.57 -2.37
N ALA A 86 6.29 -13.10 -3.59
CA ALA A 86 6.37 -14.00 -4.74
C ALA A 86 7.54 -14.99 -4.65
N LYS A 87 8.57 -14.65 -3.87
CA LYS A 87 9.74 -15.47 -3.57
C LYS A 87 10.13 -15.25 -2.10
N PRO A 88 10.68 -16.24 -1.40
CA PRO A 88 11.23 -16.05 -0.06
C PRO A 88 12.32 -14.96 -0.08
N CYS A 89 12.29 -14.07 0.89
CA CYS A 89 13.27 -13.00 1.05
C CYS A 89 13.34 -12.54 2.50
N GLU A 90 14.52 -12.15 2.98
CA GLU A 90 14.72 -11.51 4.29
C GLU A 90 14.60 -9.97 4.18
N CYS A 91 13.65 -9.49 3.36
CA CYS A 91 13.52 -8.08 3.04
C CYS A 91 12.53 -7.39 3.98
N ARG A 92 12.79 -6.11 4.24
CA ARG A 92 11.90 -5.21 4.96
C ARG A 92 11.58 -4.03 4.06
N VAL A 93 10.39 -4.02 3.48
CA VAL A 93 10.02 -3.05 2.42
C VAL A 93 9.07 -2.00 2.98
N LYS A 94 9.45 -0.73 2.84
CA LYS A 94 8.58 0.42 3.16
C LYS A 94 7.57 0.64 2.05
N ARG A 95 6.34 0.94 2.43
CA ARG A 95 5.19 1.11 1.56
C ARG A 95 4.41 2.36 1.92
N GLU A 96 3.74 2.89 0.93
CA GLU A 96 2.78 3.99 1.06
C GLU A 96 1.41 3.52 0.62
N VAL A 97 0.37 3.94 1.33
CA VAL A 97 -1.02 3.73 0.94
C VAL A 97 -1.87 4.96 1.24
N VAL A 98 -2.79 5.26 0.34
CA VAL A 98 -3.70 6.41 0.45
C VAL A 98 -5.12 5.93 0.72
N PHE A 99 -5.66 6.28 1.88
CA PHE A 99 -7.06 6.07 2.23
C PHE A 99 -7.88 7.31 1.85
N VAL A 100 -8.99 7.12 1.15
CA VAL A 100 -9.93 8.20 0.79
C VAL A 100 -11.29 7.91 1.39
N TYR A 101 -11.70 8.76 2.33
CA TYR A 101 -12.99 8.72 2.98
C TYR A 101 -13.92 9.74 2.34
N SER A 102 -14.99 9.29 1.69
CA SER A 102 -15.95 10.18 1.02
C SER A 102 -17.41 9.84 1.38
N PHE A 103 -18.27 10.85 1.31
CA PHE A 103 -19.72 10.69 1.26
C PHE A 103 -20.06 10.70 -0.22
N GLY A 104 -20.43 9.55 -0.78
CA GLY A 104 -20.69 9.42 -2.21
C GLY A 104 -21.96 10.17 -2.62
N ASP A 105 -21.87 11.48 -2.79
CA ASP A 105 -22.85 12.28 -3.52
C ASP A 105 -22.31 12.42 -4.95
N TRP A 106 -22.63 11.43 -5.78
CA TRP A 106 -22.18 11.32 -7.16
C TRP A 106 -22.90 12.32 -8.07
N LEU A 107 -22.18 13.28 -8.63
CA LEU A 107 -22.44 13.84 -9.95
C LEU A 107 -21.10 14.24 -10.57
N ASP A 108 -20.28 13.26 -10.95
CA ASP A 108 -19.26 13.44 -11.99
C ASP A 108 -19.04 12.06 -12.65
N ASP A 109 -19.65 11.93 -13.82
CA ASP A 109 -19.55 10.84 -14.79
C ASP A 109 -18.22 10.95 -15.56
N ASP A 110 -17.09 10.88 -14.83
CA ASP A 110 -15.75 10.93 -15.42
C ASP A 110 -14.86 9.80 -14.87
N GLY A 111 -15.21 8.56 -15.23
CA GLY A 111 -14.28 7.43 -15.25
C GLY A 111 -13.95 6.77 -13.89
N PRO A 112 -13.43 5.54 -13.91
CA PRO A 112 -13.57 4.65 -12.77
C PRO A 112 -12.64 5.08 -11.63
N SER A 113 -13.24 5.50 -10.52
CA SER A 113 -12.63 5.44 -9.19
C SER A 113 -12.42 3.97 -8.87
N SER A 114 -11.30 3.42 -9.38
CA SER A 114 -10.81 2.05 -9.20
C SER A 114 -11.91 0.99 -9.03
N ILE A 115 -12.36 0.37 -10.13
CA ILE A 115 -12.96 -0.97 -10.07
C ILE A 115 -11.92 -1.86 -9.39
N VAL A 116 -12.06 -2.10 -8.09
CA VAL A 116 -11.03 -2.81 -7.36
C VAL A 116 -11.07 -4.28 -7.78
N LYS A 117 -10.14 -4.67 -8.66
CA LYS A 117 -9.77 -6.08 -8.82
C LYS A 117 -8.95 -6.46 -7.59
N TRP A 118 -9.64 -6.96 -6.56
CA TRP A 118 -9.06 -7.42 -5.30
C TRP A 118 -8.21 -8.70 -5.42
N PHE A 119 -8.10 -9.29 -6.63
CA PHE A 119 -7.23 -10.43 -6.88
C PHE A 119 -6.22 -10.13 -8.00
N GLY A 120 -4.98 -9.87 -7.58
CA GLY A 120 -3.83 -9.69 -8.46
C GLY A 120 -2.57 -9.43 -7.65
N LYS A 121 -1.40 -9.70 -8.22
CA LYS A 121 -0.09 -9.44 -7.58
C LYS A 121 0.28 -7.94 -7.57
N ALA A 122 -0.71 -7.05 -7.65
CA ALA A 122 -0.49 -5.62 -7.79
C ALA A 122 -0.35 -4.97 -6.39
N PRO A 123 0.52 -3.96 -6.25
CA PRO A 123 0.67 -3.24 -4.99
C PRO A 123 -0.58 -2.40 -4.68
N VAL A 124 -1.02 -2.45 -3.42
CA VAL A 124 -2.10 -1.59 -2.92
C VAL A 124 -1.55 -0.18 -2.73
N LYS A 125 -2.05 0.76 -3.53
CA LYS A 125 -1.65 2.18 -3.45
C LYS A 125 -2.77 3.08 -2.91
N ARG A 126 -4.02 2.66 -3.05
CA ARG A 126 -5.20 3.46 -2.72
C ARG A 126 -6.35 2.59 -2.23
N VAL A 127 -7.03 3.06 -1.18
CA VAL A 127 -8.21 2.44 -0.57
C VAL A 127 -9.31 3.48 -0.48
N GLU A 128 -10.47 3.21 -1.05
CA GLU A 128 -11.60 4.14 -1.08
C GLU A 128 -12.73 3.62 -0.19
N ILE A 129 -13.25 4.49 0.66
CA ILE A 129 -14.20 4.13 1.71
C ILE A 129 -15.36 5.12 1.65
N GLN A 130 -16.55 4.58 1.34
CA GLN A 130 -17.77 5.37 1.25
C GLN A 130 -18.60 5.27 2.53
N ALA A 131 -19.14 6.41 2.96
CA ALA A 131 -19.95 6.49 4.17
C ALA A 131 -21.31 5.77 4.07
N GLY A 132 -21.90 5.68 2.86
CA GLY A 132 -23.24 5.17 2.58
C GLY A 132 -23.36 3.65 2.36
N GLY A 133 -22.26 2.93 2.47
CA GLY A 133 -22.17 1.52 2.14
C GLY A 133 -20.86 1.28 1.40
N THR A 134 -20.05 0.38 1.91
CA THR A 134 -18.85 -0.07 1.23
C THR A 134 -19.25 -0.79 -0.05
N SER A 135 -18.95 -0.24 -1.22
CA SER A 135 -18.99 -1.01 -2.45
C SER A 135 -17.91 -2.09 -2.38
N PHE A 136 -18.36 -3.31 -2.09
CA PHE A 136 -17.56 -4.53 -2.12
C PHE A 136 -17.93 -5.28 -3.40
N GLN A 137 -16.93 -5.61 -4.22
CA GLN A 137 -17.07 -6.67 -5.21
C GLN A 137 -16.05 -7.75 -4.85
N PRO A 138 -16.50 -9.01 -4.75
CA PRO A 138 -15.66 -10.14 -4.35
C PRO A 138 -14.44 -10.27 -5.26
#